data_AF-A0A6N9SBC6-F1
#
_entry.id   AF-A0A6N9SBC6-F1
#
_cell.length_a   1.000
_cell.length_b   1.000
_cell.length_c   1.000
_cell.angle_alpha   90.00
_cell.angle_beta   90.00
_cell.angle_gamma   90.00
#
_symmetry.space_group_name_H-M   'P 1'
#
loop_
_entity.id
_entity.type
_entity.pdbx_description
1 polymer ?
#
loop_
_entity_poly.entity_id
_entity_poly.type
_entity_poly.pdbx_seq_one_letter_code
_entity_poly.pdbx_strand_id
1 'polypeptide(L)'
;MKIRALLVAMSVATVLTGCQNMDSSGLLSSGAEAFQAYSLSDAQVKKLSDQACQEMDSKATIAPANSEYARRLTTISRALGDNINGQPVNYKVYMAKDVNAFAMANGCIRVYSGLMDMMTDNEVEAVLGHEMGHVALGHVK
;
A
#
# COMPACT_ATOMS: atom_id res chain seq x y z
N MET A 1 49.36 -6.02 -12.86
CA MET A 1 47.91 -6.03 -13.19
C MET A 1 47.26 -7.41 -13.14
N LYS A 2 47.93 -8.51 -13.53
CA LYS A 2 47.33 -9.86 -13.60
C LYS A 2 46.82 -10.43 -12.25
N ILE A 3 47.52 -10.16 -11.14
CA ILE A 3 47.17 -10.68 -9.80
C ILE A 3 45.92 -10.00 -9.22
N ARG A 4 45.70 -8.70 -9.50
CA ARG A 4 44.50 -7.98 -9.04
C ARG A 4 43.24 -8.45 -9.79
N ALA A 5 43.36 -8.74 -11.09
CA ALA A 5 42.27 -9.33 -11.86
C ALA A 5 41.91 -10.75 -11.37
N LEU A 6 42.91 -11.55 -10.98
CA LEU A 6 42.71 -12.88 -10.39
C LEU A 6 42.02 -12.83 -9.03
N LEU A 7 42.38 -11.88 -8.15
CA LEU A 7 41.74 -11.71 -6.86
C LEU A 7 40.28 -11.25 -6.97
N VAL A 8 39.97 -10.39 -7.94
CA VAL A 8 38.58 -9.96 -8.23
C VAL A 8 37.76 -11.09 -8.85
N ALA A 9 38.35 -11.90 -9.73
CA ALA A 9 37.66 -13.06 -10.29
C ALA A 9 37.36 -14.13 -9.21
N MET A 10 38.27 -14.31 -8.26
CA MET A 10 38.13 -15.30 -7.19
C MET A 10 37.11 -14.87 -6.13
N SER A 11 36.97 -13.57 -5.85
CA SER A 11 35.92 -13.05 -4.97
C SER A 11 34.53 -13.12 -5.60
N VAL A 12 34.40 -12.96 -6.93
CA VAL A 12 33.13 -13.18 -7.64
C VAL A 12 32.73 -14.67 -7.61
N ALA A 13 33.69 -15.59 -7.76
CA ALA A 13 33.41 -17.03 -7.70
C ALA A 13 32.88 -17.49 -6.33
N THR A 14 33.36 -16.91 -5.22
CA THR A 14 32.84 -17.22 -3.87
C THR A 14 31.40 -16.74 -3.65
N VAL A 15 31.00 -15.63 -4.28
CA VAL A 15 29.60 -15.14 -4.20
C VAL A 15 28.64 -16.08 -4.94
N LEU A 16 29.05 -16.71 -6.04
CA LEU A 16 28.21 -17.64 -6.79
C LEU A 16 27.97 -18.98 -6.08
N THR A 17 28.86 -19.42 -5.19
CA THR A 17 28.68 -20.67 -4.44
C THR A 17 27.66 -20.56 -3.29
N GLY A 18 27.26 -19.34 -2.91
CA GLY A 18 26.18 -19.11 -1.94
C GLY A 18 24.77 -19.41 -2.48
N CYS A 19 24.62 -19.62 -3.78
CA CYS A 19 23.34 -19.88 -4.45
C CYS A 19 23.06 -21.37 -4.72
N GLN A 20 23.85 -22.31 -4.19
CA GLN A 20 23.71 -23.74 -4.51
C GLN A 20 22.35 -24.36 -4.13
N ASN A 21 21.57 -23.68 -3.29
CA ASN A 21 20.22 -24.12 -2.88
C ASN A 21 19.12 -23.11 -3.28
N MET A 22 19.43 -22.13 -4.13
CA MET A 22 18.44 -21.23 -4.72
C MET A 22 18.01 -21.82 -6.06
N ASP A 23 16.72 -22.17 -6.17
CA ASP A 23 16.15 -22.55 -7.45
C ASP A 23 16.35 -21.39 -8.44
N SER A 24 17.09 -21.62 -9.52
CA SER A 24 17.29 -20.65 -10.58
C SER A 24 15.98 -20.13 -11.16
N SER A 25 14.91 -20.95 -11.13
CA SER A 25 13.57 -20.54 -11.52
C SER A 25 12.95 -19.57 -10.51
N GLY A 26 13.17 -19.79 -9.20
CA GLY A 26 12.72 -18.87 -8.14
C GLY A 26 13.49 -17.55 -8.13
N LEU A 27 14.81 -17.57 -8.36
CA LEU A 27 15.59 -16.35 -8.50
C LEU A 27 15.19 -15.55 -9.74
N LEU A 28 14.93 -16.23 -10.87
CA LEU A 28 14.48 -15.59 -12.10
C LEU A 28 13.07 -15.03 -11.97
N SER A 29 12.15 -15.74 -11.31
CA SER A 29 10.79 -15.26 -11.07
C SER A 29 10.78 -14.04 -10.14
N SER A 30 11.52 -14.08 -9.03
CA SER A 30 11.65 -12.93 -8.13
C SER A 30 12.33 -11.74 -8.80
N GLY A 31 13.31 -11.97 -9.68
CA GLY A 31 13.93 -10.91 -10.48
C GLY A 31 12.96 -10.29 -11.48
N ALA A 32 12.12 -11.11 -12.13
CA ALA A 32 11.11 -10.64 -13.07
C ALA A 32 9.98 -9.85 -12.36
N GLU A 33 9.51 -10.32 -11.20
CA GLU A 33 8.51 -9.62 -10.37
C GLU A 33 9.04 -8.29 -9.86
N ALA A 34 10.29 -8.24 -9.39
CA ALA A 34 10.94 -7.00 -8.96
C ALA A 34 11.09 -6.00 -10.13
N PHE A 35 11.46 -6.48 -11.32
CA PHE A 35 11.52 -5.64 -12.52
C PHE A 35 10.13 -5.15 -12.92
N GLN A 36 9.11 -6.00 -12.84
CA GLN A 36 7.74 -5.65 -13.15
C GLN A 36 7.24 -4.56 -12.21
N ALA A 37 7.40 -4.73 -10.89
CA ALA A 37 7.03 -3.73 -9.88
C ALA A 37 7.74 -2.39 -10.13
N TYR A 38 9.05 -2.42 -10.41
CA TYR A 38 9.82 -1.23 -10.76
C TYR A 38 9.33 -0.55 -12.06
N SER A 39 8.82 -1.32 -13.01
CA SER A 39 8.35 -0.82 -14.31
C SER A 39 6.91 -0.33 -14.32
N LEU A 40 6.16 -0.46 -13.21
CA LEU A 40 4.78 -0.03 -13.16
C LEU A 40 4.68 1.51 -13.25
N SER A 41 3.90 1.97 -14.22
CA SER A 41 3.50 3.37 -14.30
C SER A 41 2.40 3.71 -13.29
N ASP A 42 2.31 4.98 -12.91
CA ASP A 42 1.28 5.53 -12.02
C ASP A 42 -0.13 5.17 -12.51
N ALA A 43 -0.34 5.19 -13.82
CA ALA A 43 -1.61 4.81 -14.44
C ALA A 43 -1.94 3.32 -14.24
N GLN A 44 -0.94 2.44 -14.31
CA GLN A 44 -1.12 1.01 -14.05
C GLN A 44 -1.40 0.75 -12.57
N VAL A 45 -0.66 1.39 -11.67
CA VAL A 45 -0.87 1.28 -10.22
C VAL A 45 -2.27 1.79 -9.84
N LYS A 46 -2.71 2.91 -10.42
CA LYS A 46 -4.07 3.40 -10.22
C LYS A 46 -5.13 2.40 -10.72
N LYS A 47 -4.95 1.83 -11.92
CA LYS A 47 -5.89 0.85 -12.47
C LYS A 47 -5.98 -0.41 -11.59
N LEU A 48 -4.85 -0.88 -11.08
CA LEU A 48 -4.82 -2.00 -10.14
C LEU A 48 -5.54 -1.64 -8.83
N SER A 49 -5.32 -0.42 -8.33
CA SER A 49 -6.02 0.11 -7.15
C SER A 49 -7.53 0.21 -7.35
N ASP A 50 -7.99 0.57 -8.56
CA ASP A 50 -9.43 0.59 -8.90
C ASP A 50 -10.05 -0.81 -8.75
N GLN A 51 -9.39 -1.85 -9.25
CA GLN A 51 -9.84 -3.23 -9.14
C GLN A 51 -9.79 -3.73 -7.69
N ALA A 52 -8.67 -3.50 -7.00
CA ALA A 52 -8.48 -3.94 -5.62
C ALA A 52 -9.49 -3.29 -4.66
N CYS A 53 -9.72 -1.98 -4.80
CA CYS A 53 -10.69 -1.25 -3.98
C CYS A 53 -12.12 -1.80 -4.21
N GLN A 54 -12.51 -2.05 -5.47
CA GLN A 54 -13.82 -2.64 -5.79
C GLN A 54 -13.98 -4.05 -5.21
N GLU A 55 -12.94 -4.88 -5.34
CA GLU A 55 -12.97 -6.25 -4.80
C GLU A 55 -13.09 -6.23 -3.28
N MET A 56 -12.31 -5.42 -2.59
CA MET A 56 -12.40 -5.30 -1.13
C MET A 56 -13.74 -4.73 -0.67
N ASP A 57 -14.24 -3.68 -1.33
CA ASP A 57 -15.57 -3.11 -1.04
C ASP A 57 -16.66 -4.20 -1.16
N SER A 58 -16.54 -5.11 -2.14
CA SER A 58 -17.52 -6.20 -2.35
C SER A 58 -17.52 -7.26 -1.25
N LYS A 59 -16.38 -7.43 -0.57
CA LYS A 59 -16.19 -8.41 0.51
C LYS A 59 -16.45 -7.81 1.90
N ALA A 60 -16.37 -6.49 2.02
CA ALA A 60 -16.55 -5.78 3.28
C ALA A 60 -18.03 -5.49 3.56
N THR A 61 -18.40 -5.47 4.84
CA THR A 61 -19.64 -4.84 5.28
C THR A 61 -19.37 -3.35 5.45
N ILE A 62 -19.92 -2.51 4.57
CA ILE A 62 -19.72 -1.06 4.63
C ILE A 62 -20.71 -0.44 5.62
N ALA A 63 -20.23 0.48 6.47
CA ALA A 63 -21.08 1.16 7.43
C ALA A 63 -22.20 1.95 6.71
N PRO A 64 -23.47 1.85 7.16
CA PRO A 64 -24.56 2.66 6.62
C PRO A 64 -24.27 4.16 6.75
N ALA A 65 -24.74 4.95 5.78
CA ALA A 65 -24.46 6.40 5.74
C ALA A 65 -24.95 7.16 6.98
N ASN A 66 -25.98 6.66 7.66
CA ASN A 66 -26.53 7.25 8.87
C ASN A 66 -25.92 6.72 10.18
N SER A 67 -24.99 5.76 10.10
CA SER A 67 -24.30 5.18 11.27
C SER A 67 -23.43 6.21 12.00
N GLU A 68 -23.15 5.95 13.27
CA GLU A 68 -22.23 6.76 14.07
C GLU A 68 -20.84 6.82 13.41
N TYR A 69 -20.31 5.68 12.95
CA TYR A 69 -19.01 5.61 12.29
C TYR A 69 -18.96 6.45 11.00
N ALA A 70 -19.99 6.38 10.16
CA ALA A 70 -20.03 7.19 8.94
C ALA A 70 -20.05 8.70 9.23
N ARG A 71 -20.76 9.11 10.30
CA ARG A 71 -20.78 10.51 10.75
C ARG A 71 -19.43 10.96 11.31
N ARG A 72 -18.81 10.14 12.16
CA ARG A 72 -17.45 10.38 12.68
C ARG A 72 -16.45 10.52 11.54
N LEU A 73 -16.45 9.57 10.60
CA LEU A 73 -15.57 9.63 9.44
C LEU A 73 -15.83 10.87 8.58
N THR A 74 -17.08 11.32 8.42
CA THR A 74 -17.40 12.56 7.69
C THR A 74 -16.78 13.80 8.34
N THR A 75 -16.76 13.86 9.68
CA THR A 75 -16.10 14.94 10.41
C THR A 75 -14.58 14.89 10.20
N ILE A 76 -13.97 13.72 10.36
CA ILE A 76 -12.53 13.53 10.19
C ILE A 76 -12.10 13.83 8.75
N SER A 77 -12.82 13.32 7.74
CA SER A 77 -12.48 13.52 6.33
C SER A 77 -12.57 14.99 5.89
N ARG A 78 -13.37 15.82 6.58
CA ARG A 78 -13.42 17.27 6.31
C ARG A 78 -12.12 17.98 6.70
N ALA A 79 -11.45 17.52 7.75
CA ALA A 79 -10.14 18.06 8.14
C ALA A 79 -9.04 17.62 7.16
N LEU A 80 -9.11 16.36 6.68
CA LEU A 80 -8.14 15.78 5.76
C LEU A 80 -8.28 16.24 4.31
N GLY A 81 -9.49 16.62 3.88
CA GLY A 81 -9.80 17.04 2.52
C GLY A 81 -10.22 15.90 1.59
N ASP A 82 -10.57 16.26 0.36
CA ASP A 82 -11.18 15.39 -0.64
C ASP A 82 -10.29 15.15 -1.88
N ASN A 83 -9.02 15.55 -1.80
CA ASN A 83 -8.09 15.43 -2.91
C ASN A 83 -6.63 15.18 -2.45
N ILE A 84 -5.93 14.30 -3.15
CA ILE A 84 -4.48 14.08 -3.00
C ILE A 84 -3.83 14.32 -4.37
N ASN A 85 -3.07 15.40 -4.53
CA ASN A 85 -2.32 15.71 -5.76
C ASN A 85 -3.14 15.63 -7.07
N GLY A 86 -4.38 16.09 -7.05
CA GLY A 86 -5.30 16.05 -8.19
C GLY A 86 -6.15 14.78 -8.27
N GLN A 87 -5.90 13.77 -7.45
CA GLN A 87 -6.71 12.55 -7.35
C GLN A 87 -7.80 12.73 -6.28
N PRO A 88 -9.10 12.71 -6.65
CA PRO A 88 -10.18 12.73 -5.67
C PRO A 88 -10.13 11.51 -4.76
N VAL A 89 -10.42 11.71 -3.47
CA VAL A 89 -10.48 10.62 -2.50
C VAL A 89 -11.91 10.23 -2.12
N ASN A 90 -12.08 8.98 -1.75
CA ASN A 90 -13.34 8.39 -1.33
C ASN A 90 -13.14 7.64 -0.02
N TYR A 91 -13.80 8.10 1.04
CA TYR A 91 -13.72 7.52 2.38
C TYR A 91 -14.90 6.56 2.62
N LYS A 92 -14.64 5.38 3.19
CA LYS A 92 -15.69 4.51 3.74
C LYS A 92 -15.21 3.83 5.02
N VAL A 93 -16.17 3.43 5.86
CA VAL A 93 -15.90 2.61 7.04
C VAL A 93 -16.23 1.15 6.70
N TYR A 94 -15.29 0.25 6.98
CA TYR A 94 -15.55 -1.18 7.01
C TYR A 94 -15.92 -1.62 8.43
N MET A 95 -17.06 -2.31 8.55
CA MET A 95 -17.53 -2.88 9.80
C MET A 95 -16.74 -4.15 10.11
N ALA A 96 -15.67 -4.01 10.86
CA ALA A 96 -14.77 -5.08 11.26
C ALA A 96 -14.12 -4.73 12.60
N LYS A 97 -13.83 -5.75 13.42
CA LYS A 97 -13.23 -5.56 14.75
C LYS A 97 -11.73 -5.30 14.71
N ASP A 98 -11.09 -5.59 13.57
CA ASP A 98 -9.66 -5.39 13.41
C ASP A 98 -9.31 -3.89 13.45
N VAL A 99 -8.15 -3.58 14.02
CA VAL A 99 -7.61 -2.23 14.08
C VAL A 99 -6.81 -2.00 12.80
N ASN A 100 -7.46 -1.41 11.78
CA ASN A 100 -6.83 -1.19 10.49
C ASN A 100 -7.40 0.04 9.75
N ALA A 101 -6.57 0.62 8.89
CA ALA A 101 -6.93 1.63 7.91
C ALA A 101 -5.96 1.54 6.72
N PHE A 102 -6.38 1.98 5.54
CA PHE A 102 -5.51 2.01 4.37
C PHE A 102 -5.95 3.07 3.37
N ALA A 103 -5.02 3.49 2.52
CA ALA A 103 -5.26 4.32 1.35
C ALA A 103 -4.61 3.72 0.10
N MET A 104 -5.24 3.91 -1.07
CA MET A 104 -4.75 3.40 -2.35
C MET A 104 -4.55 4.51 -3.38
N ALA A 105 -3.78 4.23 -4.44
CA ALA A 105 -3.41 5.21 -5.47
C ALA A 105 -4.60 5.81 -6.22
N ASN A 106 -5.76 5.15 -6.22
CA ASN A 106 -6.99 5.70 -6.80
C ASN A 106 -7.80 6.60 -5.87
N GLY A 107 -7.28 6.91 -4.68
CA GLY A 107 -7.97 7.72 -3.67
C GLY A 107 -8.96 6.93 -2.80
N CYS A 108 -8.99 5.60 -2.90
CA CYS A 108 -9.77 4.77 -2.00
C CYS A 108 -9.15 4.79 -0.60
N ILE A 109 -9.88 5.34 0.38
CA ILE A 109 -9.46 5.39 1.78
C ILE A 109 -10.48 4.62 2.63
N ARG A 110 -10.01 3.68 3.44
CA ARG A 110 -10.85 2.83 4.28
C ARG A 110 -10.34 2.82 5.70
N VAL A 111 -11.27 2.87 6.65
CA VAL A 111 -10.99 2.71 8.08
C VAL A 111 -11.90 1.65 8.65
N TYR A 112 -11.39 0.84 9.57
CA TYR A 112 -12.15 -0.24 10.19
C TYR A 112 -12.81 0.29 11.46
N SER A 113 -14.05 -0.14 11.74
CA SER A 113 -14.75 0.27 12.96
C SER A 113 -13.96 -0.05 14.23
N GLY A 114 -13.23 -1.16 14.27
CA GLY A 114 -12.39 -1.52 15.41
C GLY A 114 -11.26 -0.52 15.69
N LEU A 115 -10.69 0.10 14.65
CA LEU A 115 -9.75 1.21 14.84
C LEU A 115 -10.45 2.44 15.41
N MET A 116 -11.62 2.78 14.88
CA MET A 116 -12.41 3.92 15.36
C MET A 116 -12.94 3.73 16.79
N ASP A 117 -13.17 2.49 17.23
CA ASP A 117 -13.58 2.16 18.59
C ASP A 117 -12.43 2.35 19.60
N MET A 118 -11.20 2.12 19.15
CA MET A 118 -10.01 2.22 19.99
C MET A 118 -9.47 3.65 20.11
N MET A 119 -9.78 4.51 19.14
CA MET A 119 -9.13 5.81 18.95
C MET A 119 -10.13 6.97 18.99
N THR A 120 -9.64 8.12 19.47
CA THR A 120 -10.34 9.41 19.35
C THR A 120 -10.33 9.89 17.90
N ASP A 121 -11.21 10.83 17.55
CA ASP A 121 -11.30 11.35 16.17
C ASP A 121 -9.97 11.95 15.68
N ASN A 122 -9.22 12.63 16.55
CA ASN A 122 -7.91 13.20 16.21
C ASN A 122 -6.85 12.13 15.96
N GLU A 123 -6.91 11.00 16.68
CA GLU A 123 -5.99 9.87 16.46
C GLU A 123 -6.32 9.14 15.17
N VAL A 124 -7.62 8.94 14.87
CA VAL A 124 -8.06 8.39 13.58
C VAL A 124 -7.65 9.33 12.43
N GLU A 125 -7.79 10.65 12.61
CA GLU A 125 -7.32 11.65 11.66
C GLU A 125 -5.82 11.52 11.40
N ALA A 126 -4.99 11.38 12.45
CA ALA A 126 -3.55 11.21 12.30
C ALA A 126 -3.19 9.93 11.53
N VAL A 127 -3.89 8.81 11.80
CA VAL A 127 -3.71 7.56 11.06
C VAL A 127 -4.10 7.73 9.60
N LEU A 128 -5.27 8.29 9.31
CA LEU A 128 -5.71 8.50 7.93
C LEU A 128 -4.82 9.50 7.18
N GLY A 129 -4.34 10.56 7.85
CA GLY A 129 -3.36 11.48 7.30
C GLY A 129 -2.03 10.81 6.97
N HIS A 130 -1.56 9.87 7.80
CA HIS A 130 -0.40 9.04 7.51
C HIS A 130 -0.61 8.18 6.25
N GLU A 131 -1.75 7.51 6.13
CA GLU A 131 -2.10 6.71 4.95
C GLU A 131 -2.19 7.57 3.68
N MET A 132 -2.80 8.76 3.76
CA MET A 132 -2.84 9.71 2.65
C MET A 132 -1.45 10.20 2.26
N GLY A 133 -0.55 10.37 3.21
CA GLY A 133 0.85 10.73 2.97
C GLY A 133 1.59 9.69 2.12
N HIS A 134 1.36 8.39 2.37
CA HIS A 134 1.94 7.32 1.54
C HIS A 134 1.46 7.40 0.09
N VAL A 135 0.18 7.70 -0.12
CA VAL A 135 -0.37 7.90 -1.47
C VAL A 135 0.24 9.13 -2.13
N ALA A 136 0.28 10.26 -1.41
CA ALA A 136 0.80 11.53 -1.92
C ALA A 136 2.26 11.44 -2.39
N LEU A 137 3.08 10.66 -1.68
CA LEU A 137 4.49 10.45 -1.98
C LEU A 137 4.75 9.26 -2.93
N GLY A 138 3.71 8.55 -3.35
CA GLY A 138 3.84 7.44 -4.29
C GLY A 138 4.46 6.17 -3.69
N HIS A 139 4.41 5.99 -2.36
CA HIS A 139 4.84 4.76 -1.68
C HIS A 139 3.87 3.58 -1.91
N VAL A 140 2.80 3.81 -2.66
CA VAL A 140 1.80 2.82 -3.06
C VAL A 140 2.11 2.18 -4.44
N LYS A 141 3.31 2.43 -5.01
CA LYS A 141 3.80 1.84 -6.26
C LYS A 141 4.60 0.57 -6.02
#